data_AF-A0A8J1T788-F1
#
_entry.id   AF-A0A8J1T788-F1
#
_cell.length_a   1.000
_cell.length_b   1.000
_cell.length_c   1.000
_cell.angle_alpha   90.00
_cell.angle_beta   90.00
_cell.angle_gamma   90.00
#
_symmetry.space_group_name_H-M   'P 1'
#
loop_
_entity.id
_entity.type
_entity.pdbx_description
1 polymer ?
#
loop_
_entity_poly.entity_id
_entity_poly.type
_entity_poly.pdbx_seq_one_letter_code
_entity_poly.pdbx_strand_id
1 'polypeptide(L)'
;MSYTVPPRGSRSQVTRKTVPPKNANGDPADANAETKDTATNPQDRAQYMGGYTMITPNEKKRQQIQNQAKKEEQAYQKHKEKQKLGHVSYVGTVGGGENPAVPKTQTPNAKLKQSEKRQQYRQQTKDRETAELQKKKEAARKQAGLNTQRDKERAERLDEDRRKKNEAFLKRFDKPKRSQANKSDSIAGAGRQPEELGATNNNFSDDCDIYYNDGNPLVELQQRFPHCDMDYLEGLLLQCNGNVRQAMSLLT
;
A
#
# COMPACT_ATOMS: atom_id res chain seq x y z
N MET A 1 -0.03 40.90 -43.71
CA MET A 1 -0.29 40.54 -42.30
C MET A 1 0.10 39.09 -42.10
N SER A 2 1.33 38.84 -41.65
CA SER A 2 1.87 37.51 -41.40
C SER A 2 1.61 37.13 -39.93
N TYR A 3 0.85 36.06 -39.69
CA TYR A 3 0.59 35.55 -38.35
C TYR A 3 1.64 34.50 -37.99
N THR A 4 2.48 34.79 -37.01
CA THR A 4 3.40 33.84 -36.39
C THR A 4 2.65 33.09 -35.29
N VAL A 5 2.53 31.77 -35.42
CA VAL A 5 1.93 30.88 -34.42
C VAL A 5 3.00 30.50 -33.39
N PRO A 6 2.79 30.69 -32.08
CA PRO A 6 3.75 30.29 -31.05
C PRO A 6 3.78 28.76 -30.88
N PRO A 7 4.93 28.18 -30.50
CA PRO A 7 5.04 26.74 -30.29
C PRO A 7 4.19 26.29 -29.10
N ARG A 8 3.43 25.20 -29.31
CA ARG A 8 2.63 24.52 -28.29
C ARG A 8 3.55 24.03 -27.17
N GLY A 9 3.32 24.50 -25.95
CA GLY A 9 3.97 24.00 -24.74
C GLY A 9 3.78 22.49 -24.60
N SER A 10 4.88 21.79 -24.35
CA SER A 10 4.91 20.37 -24.02
C SER A 10 4.08 20.11 -22.77
N ARG A 11 2.96 19.41 -22.97
CA ARG A 11 2.10 18.91 -21.89
C ARG A 11 2.89 17.88 -21.10
N SER A 12 3.32 18.23 -19.88
CA SER A 12 3.92 17.29 -18.94
C SER A 12 2.97 16.11 -18.72
N GLN A 13 3.36 14.94 -19.22
CA GLN A 13 2.73 13.67 -18.89
C GLN A 13 3.01 13.41 -17.41
N VAL A 14 1.97 13.57 -16.58
CA VAL A 14 1.98 13.10 -15.19
C VAL A 14 2.00 11.58 -15.24
N THR A 15 3.18 10.98 -15.11
CA THR A 15 3.33 9.54 -14.97
C THR A 15 2.72 9.13 -13.63
N ARG A 16 1.57 8.46 -13.67
CA ARG A 16 1.01 7.76 -12.52
C ARG A 16 1.87 6.52 -12.29
N LYS A 17 2.88 6.63 -11.42
CA LYS A 17 3.56 5.46 -10.86
C LYS A 17 2.54 4.66 -10.03
N THR A 18 2.18 3.48 -10.53
CA THR A 18 1.51 2.42 -9.77
C THR A 18 2.53 1.77 -8.84
N VAL A 19 2.44 2.10 -7.54
CA VAL A 19 3.11 1.37 -6.46
C VAL A 19 2.03 0.65 -5.66
N PRO A 20 2.19 -0.65 -5.31
CA PRO A 20 1.19 -1.38 -4.54
C PRO A 20 1.17 -0.87 -3.08
N PRO A 21 -0.01 -0.68 -2.47
CA PRO A 21 -0.08 -0.17 -1.11
C PRO A 21 0.23 -1.27 -0.08
N LYS A 22 1.31 -1.10 0.68
CA LYS A 22 1.45 -1.70 2.02
C LYS A 22 0.83 -0.73 3.03
N ASN A 23 -0.30 -1.14 3.61
CA ASN A 23 -0.99 -0.39 4.67
C ASN A 23 -0.50 -0.78 6.08
N ALA A 24 -0.23 0.25 6.89
CA ALA A 24 -0.15 0.21 8.35
C ALA A 24 -1.26 1.14 8.94
N ASN A 25 -2.51 0.68 8.78
CA ASN A 25 -3.78 0.90 9.48
C ASN A 25 -4.20 2.26 10.12
N GLY A 26 -5.40 2.73 9.69
CA GLY A 26 -6.61 3.00 10.51
C GLY A 26 -7.36 4.32 10.16
N ASP A 27 -8.62 4.46 9.72
CA ASP A 27 -9.83 3.62 9.46
C ASP A 27 -10.86 4.44 8.62
N PRO A 28 -12.08 3.93 8.30
CA PRO A 28 -12.43 3.00 7.24
C PRO A 28 -12.96 3.72 5.97
N ALA A 29 -12.64 3.11 4.83
CA ALA A 29 -13.40 3.16 3.58
C ALA A 29 -13.71 1.69 3.23
N ASP A 30 -14.86 1.47 2.59
CA ASP A 30 -15.47 0.17 2.23
C ASP A 30 -14.55 -1.06 2.29
N ALA A 31 -14.83 -1.93 3.26
CA ALA A 31 -14.05 -3.12 3.54
C ALA A 31 -14.72 -4.37 2.97
N ASN A 32 -14.50 -4.62 1.68
CA ASN A 32 -14.36 -5.99 1.18
C ASN A 32 -12.95 -6.48 1.56
N ALA A 33 -12.65 -6.39 2.86
CA ALA A 33 -11.34 -6.68 3.41
C ALA A 33 -11.27 -8.16 3.74
N GLU A 34 -10.37 -8.86 3.06
CA GLU A 34 -9.68 -10.00 3.63
C GLU A 34 -9.26 -9.64 5.05
N THR A 35 -10.04 -10.12 6.02
CA THR A 35 -9.66 -10.09 7.42
C THR A 35 -8.34 -10.82 7.49
N LYS A 36 -7.23 -10.10 7.68
CA LYS A 36 -6.02 -10.68 8.25
C LYS A 36 -6.46 -11.35 9.53
N ASP A 37 -6.62 -12.66 9.45
CA ASP A 37 -6.99 -13.49 10.57
C ASP A 37 -6.04 -13.11 11.70
N THR A 38 -6.59 -12.71 12.85
CA THR A 38 -5.85 -12.92 14.10
C THR A 38 -5.69 -14.44 14.20
N ALA A 39 -4.62 -14.91 13.57
CA ALA A 39 -4.25 -16.31 13.48
C ALA A 39 -3.81 -16.75 14.88
N THR A 40 -4.78 -17.14 15.71
CA THR A 40 -4.61 -18.42 16.39
C THR A 40 -4.40 -19.43 15.27
N ASN A 41 -3.17 -19.93 15.19
CA ASN A 41 -2.70 -20.81 14.13
C ASN A 41 -3.77 -21.91 13.90
N PRO A 42 -4.16 -22.26 12.67
CA PRO A 42 -5.07 -23.38 12.45
C PRO A 42 -4.59 -24.66 13.17
N GLN A 43 -3.27 -24.83 13.36
CA GLN A 43 -2.68 -25.85 14.23
C GLN A 43 -3.17 -25.79 15.69
N ASP A 44 -3.36 -24.61 16.30
CA ASP A 44 -3.75 -24.48 17.71
C ASP A 44 -5.23 -24.86 17.95
N ARG A 45 -6.02 -24.92 16.87
CA ARG A 45 -7.48 -25.12 16.89
C ARG A 45 -7.90 -26.45 16.27
N ALA A 46 -6.91 -27.19 15.78
CA ALA A 46 -7.03 -28.50 15.18
C ALA A 46 -6.93 -29.56 16.28
N GLN A 47 -7.99 -30.35 16.47
CA GLN A 47 -8.00 -31.52 17.33
C GLN A 47 -7.91 -32.77 16.46
N TYR A 48 -6.83 -33.54 16.62
CA TYR A 48 -6.59 -34.77 15.87
C TYR A 48 -7.35 -35.94 16.52
N MET A 49 -8.28 -36.54 15.79
CA MET A 49 -9.13 -37.65 16.24
C MET A 49 -8.80 -38.94 15.47
N GLY A 50 -7.51 -39.20 15.28
CA GLY A 50 -7.01 -40.36 14.52
C GLY A 50 -7.20 -40.20 13.01
N GLY A 51 -8.29 -40.70 12.45
CA GLY A 51 -8.52 -40.69 11.00
C GLY A 51 -8.81 -39.31 10.38
N TYR A 52 -9.10 -38.30 11.21
CA TYR A 52 -9.47 -36.96 10.75
C TYR A 52 -9.02 -35.88 11.75
N THR A 53 -8.96 -34.64 11.27
CA THR A 53 -8.67 -33.46 12.09
C THR A 53 -9.88 -32.56 12.16
N MET A 54 -10.34 -32.25 13.37
CA MET A 54 -11.43 -31.31 13.61
C MET A 54 -10.87 -29.91 13.80
N ILE A 55 -11.25 -28.97 12.93
CA ILE A 55 -10.87 -27.56 13.07
C ILE A 55 -12.07 -26.79 13.63
N THR A 56 -11.93 -26.23 14.83
CA THR A 56 -13.03 -25.50 15.50
C THR A 56 -13.31 -24.17 14.78
N PRO A 57 -14.58 -23.72 14.61
CA PRO A 57 -14.91 -22.43 13.99
C PRO A 57 -14.33 -21.23 14.76
N ASN A 58 -13.75 -20.24 14.09
CA ASN A 58 -13.16 -19.07 14.76
C ASN A 58 -14.26 -18.23 15.41
N GLU A 59 -14.38 -18.30 16.74
CA GLU A 59 -15.43 -17.61 17.50
C GLU A 59 -15.42 -16.11 17.27
N LYS A 60 -14.24 -15.49 17.17
CA LYS A 60 -14.13 -14.06 16.89
C LYS A 60 -14.65 -13.70 15.50
N LYS A 61 -14.29 -14.50 14.49
CA LYS A 61 -14.78 -14.34 13.11
C LYS A 61 -16.28 -14.59 13.02
N ARG A 62 -16.78 -15.63 13.71
CA ARG A 62 -18.21 -15.94 13.83
C ARG A 62 -18.98 -14.78 14.44
N GLN A 63 -18.53 -14.24 15.57
CA GLN A 63 -19.16 -13.09 16.23
C GLN A 63 -19.13 -11.84 15.35
N GLN A 64 -18.01 -11.58 14.65
CA GLN A 64 -17.91 -10.46 13.72
C GLN A 64 -18.95 -10.58 12.59
N ILE A 65 -19.06 -11.74 11.95
CA ILE A 65 -20.05 -12.00 10.90
C ILE A 65 -21.47 -11.84 11.45
N GLN A 66 -21.75 -12.38 12.65
CA GLN A 66 -23.06 -12.24 13.28
C GLN A 66 -23.41 -10.78 13.59
N ASN A 67 -22.46 -10.00 14.10
CA ASN A 67 -22.67 -8.59 14.41
C ASN A 67 -22.87 -7.76 13.14
N GLN A 68 -22.10 -8.05 12.10
CA GLN A 68 -22.27 -7.42 10.80
C GLN A 68 -23.64 -7.73 10.20
N ALA A 69 -24.04 -9.00 10.18
CA ALA A 69 -25.35 -9.42 9.68
C ALA A 69 -26.49 -8.72 10.43
N LYS A 70 -26.43 -8.66 11.77
CA LYS A 70 -27.43 -7.94 12.59
C LYS A 70 -27.49 -6.45 12.25
N LYS A 71 -26.34 -5.81 12.06
CA LYS A 71 -26.26 -4.39 11.72
C LYS A 71 -26.86 -4.11 10.34
N GLU A 72 -26.54 -4.93 9.36
CA GLU A 72 -27.06 -4.83 7.99
C GLU A 72 -28.55 -5.10 7.95
N GLU A 73 -29.03 -6.11 8.69
CA GLU A 73 -30.46 -6.42 8.82
C GLU A 73 -31.24 -5.22 9.41
N GLN A 74 -30.75 -4.62 10.49
CA GLN A 74 -31.37 -3.44 11.07
C GLN A 74 -31.36 -2.25 10.11
N ALA A 75 -30.28 -2.05 9.35
CA ALA A 75 -30.20 -0.99 8.34
C ALA A 75 -31.22 -1.22 7.22
N TYR A 76 -31.38 -2.46 6.77
CA TYR A 76 -32.36 -2.85 5.77
C TYR A 76 -33.80 -2.66 6.26
N GLN A 77 -34.11 -3.05 7.50
CA GLN A 77 -35.43 -2.83 8.12
C GLN A 77 -35.76 -1.34 8.20
N LYS A 78 -34.84 -0.50 8.68
CA LYS A 78 -35.02 0.97 8.70
C LYS A 78 -35.24 1.55 7.30
N HIS A 79 -34.52 1.05 6.31
CA HIS A 79 -34.71 1.46 4.92
C HIS A 79 -36.12 1.07 4.42
N LYS A 80 -36.56 -0.16 4.70
CA LYS A 80 -37.89 -0.65 4.34
C LYS A 80 -39.00 0.16 5.00
N GLU A 81 -38.87 0.49 6.28
CA GLU A 81 -39.81 1.34 7.01
C GLU A 81 -39.88 2.75 6.43
N LYS A 82 -38.72 3.35 6.13
CA LYS A 82 -38.63 4.68 5.51
C LYS A 82 -39.25 4.73 4.12
N GLN A 83 -39.15 3.63 3.36
CA GLN A 83 -39.69 3.49 2.00
C GLN A 83 -41.11 2.91 1.98
N LYS A 84 -41.65 2.49 3.13
CA LYS A 84 -43.00 1.94 3.22
C LYS A 84 -43.97 3.05 2.85
N LEU A 85 -44.61 2.95 1.69
CA LEU A 85 -45.69 3.87 1.33
C LEU A 85 -46.77 3.76 2.43
N GLY A 86 -47.20 4.90 2.94
CA GLY A 86 -48.33 4.99 3.86
C GLY A 86 -49.64 4.58 3.18
N HIS A 87 -50.77 4.92 3.80
CA HIS A 87 -52.07 4.74 3.16
C HIS A 87 -52.15 5.58 1.87
N VAL A 88 -52.17 4.91 0.73
CA VAL A 88 -52.42 5.53 -0.57
C VAL A 88 -53.93 5.54 -0.77
N SER A 89 -54.58 6.67 -0.47
CA SER A 89 -55.98 6.88 -0.86
C SER A 89 -56.02 7.06 -2.37
N TYR A 90 -56.37 5.99 -3.07
CA TYR A 90 -56.62 6.04 -4.51
C TYR A 90 -58.00 6.67 -4.72
N VAL A 91 -58.04 7.99 -4.87
CA VAL A 91 -59.19 8.68 -5.43
C VAL A 91 -58.96 8.78 -6.94
N GLY A 92 -58.95 7.63 -7.61
CA GLY A 92 -58.87 7.60 -9.06
C GLY A 92 -60.24 7.84 -9.66
N THR A 93 -60.36 8.86 -10.51
CA THR A 93 -61.34 8.83 -11.59
C THR A 93 -60.92 7.69 -12.52
N VAL A 94 -61.76 6.67 -12.62
CA VAL A 94 -61.62 5.56 -13.57
C VAL A 94 -61.86 6.07 -14.99
N GLY A 95 -60.91 6.80 -15.55
CA GLY A 95 -61.01 7.39 -16.88
C GLY A 95 -60.18 8.66 -16.96
N GLY A 96 -59.37 8.77 -18.01
CA GLY A 96 -58.52 9.91 -18.30
C GLY A 96 -59.33 11.19 -18.58
N GLY A 97 -59.86 11.79 -17.52
CA GLY A 97 -60.42 13.13 -17.54
C GLY A 97 -59.32 14.13 -17.26
N GLU A 98 -59.10 15.04 -18.20
CA GLU A 98 -58.32 16.24 -17.98
C GLU A 98 -58.90 16.97 -16.76
N ASN A 99 -58.07 17.15 -15.72
CA ASN A 99 -58.45 18.02 -14.60
C ASN A 99 -58.67 19.43 -15.15
N PRO A 100 -59.82 20.09 -14.90
CA PRO A 100 -59.99 21.47 -15.30
C PRO A 100 -58.91 22.30 -14.60
N ALA A 101 -58.21 23.08 -15.41
CA ALA A 101 -57.07 23.89 -15.05
C ALA A 101 -57.20 24.58 -13.68
N VAL A 102 -56.61 24.00 -12.65
CA VAL A 102 -56.16 24.78 -11.49
C VAL A 102 -54.85 25.43 -11.94
N PRO A 103 -54.79 26.76 -12.12
CA PRO A 103 -53.52 27.41 -12.35
C PRO A 103 -52.66 27.16 -11.12
N LYS A 104 -51.65 26.30 -11.24
CA LYS A 104 -50.60 26.12 -10.24
C LYS A 104 -49.82 27.43 -10.18
N THR A 105 -50.35 28.42 -9.47
CA THR A 105 -49.61 29.62 -9.09
C THR A 105 -48.56 29.17 -8.06
N GLN A 106 -47.43 28.66 -8.56
CA GLN A 106 -46.25 28.45 -7.74
C GLN A 106 -45.83 29.82 -7.22
N THR A 107 -46.19 30.12 -5.98
CA THR A 107 -45.83 31.39 -5.35
C THR A 107 -44.30 31.51 -5.31
N PRO A 108 -43.72 32.66 -5.72
CA PRO A 108 -42.26 32.83 -5.76
C PRO A 108 -41.60 32.58 -4.39
N ASN A 109 -42.34 32.83 -3.30
CA ASN A 109 -41.91 32.58 -1.93
C ASN A 109 -41.69 31.08 -1.61
N ALA A 110 -42.43 30.17 -2.23
CA ALA A 110 -42.23 28.74 -2.03
C ALA A 110 -40.93 28.25 -2.68
N LYS A 111 -40.57 28.80 -3.85
CA LYS A 111 -39.31 28.51 -4.55
C LYS A 111 -38.10 29.00 -3.77
N LEU A 112 -38.19 30.19 -3.18
CA LEU A 112 -37.14 30.76 -2.32
C LEU A 112 -36.88 29.88 -1.09
N LYS A 113 -37.93 29.55 -0.33
CA LYS A 113 -37.82 28.65 0.85
C LYS A 113 -37.27 27.27 0.49
N GLN A 114 -37.64 26.73 -0.67
CA GLN A 114 -37.09 25.45 -1.14
C GLN A 114 -35.61 25.56 -1.51
N SER A 115 -35.20 26.67 -2.13
CA SER A 115 -33.81 26.95 -2.47
C SER A 115 -32.95 27.05 -1.20
N GLU A 116 -33.38 27.82 -0.20
CA GLU A 116 -32.70 27.97 1.09
C GLU A 116 -32.51 26.62 1.79
N LYS A 117 -33.57 25.79 1.89
CA LYS A 117 -33.46 24.44 2.45
C LYS A 117 -32.44 23.57 1.71
N ARG A 118 -32.41 23.64 0.38
CA ARG A 118 -31.42 22.90 -0.42
C ARG A 118 -30.00 23.43 -0.15
N GLN A 119 -29.82 24.73 0.01
CA GLN A 119 -28.50 25.32 0.30
C GLN A 119 -28.01 24.92 1.69
N GLN A 120 -28.87 25.01 2.71
CA GLN A 120 -28.56 24.57 4.06
C GLN A 120 -28.19 23.09 4.11
N TYR A 121 -28.96 22.24 3.42
CA TYR A 121 -28.63 20.82 3.31
C TYR A 121 -27.27 20.59 2.66
N ARG A 122 -26.96 21.29 1.55
CA ARG A 122 -25.65 21.20 0.90
C ARG A 122 -24.51 21.67 1.81
N GLN A 123 -24.73 22.72 2.58
CA GLN A 123 -23.74 23.24 3.54
C GLN A 123 -23.50 22.22 4.65
N GLN A 124 -24.55 21.73 5.30
CA GLN A 124 -24.44 20.71 6.37
C GLN A 124 -23.73 19.44 5.89
N THR A 125 -24.01 18.97 4.68
CA THR A 125 -23.31 17.81 4.10
C THR A 125 -21.82 18.10 3.90
N LYS A 126 -21.47 19.27 3.33
CA LYS A 126 -20.07 19.67 3.17
C LYS A 126 -19.35 19.84 4.51
N ASP A 127 -20.01 20.44 5.50
CA ASP A 127 -19.44 20.65 6.84
C ASP A 127 -19.18 19.31 7.54
N ARG A 128 -20.09 18.35 7.37
CA ARG A 128 -19.89 16.98 7.86
C ARG A 128 -18.73 16.28 7.16
N GLU A 129 -18.69 16.31 5.83
CA GLU A 129 -17.61 15.68 5.05
C GLU A 129 -16.24 16.29 5.38
N THR A 130 -16.17 17.61 5.53
CA THR A 130 -14.93 18.31 5.90
C THR A 130 -14.49 17.99 7.32
N ALA A 131 -15.42 17.91 8.29
CA ALA A 131 -15.12 17.48 9.65
C ALA A 131 -14.62 16.03 9.70
N GLU A 132 -15.22 15.12 8.92
CA GLU A 132 -14.76 13.73 8.81
C GLU A 132 -13.36 13.65 8.16
N LEU A 133 -13.11 14.45 7.12
CA LEU A 133 -11.79 14.55 6.48
C LEU A 133 -10.73 15.11 7.43
N GLN A 134 -11.06 16.13 8.23
CA GLN A 134 -10.15 16.69 9.22
C GLN A 134 -9.78 15.65 10.28
N LYS A 135 -10.78 14.92 10.82
CA LYS A 135 -10.53 13.81 11.75
C LYS A 135 -9.61 12.74 11.17
N LYS A 136 -9.83 12.33 9.91
CA LYS A 136 -8.97 11.36 9.22
C LYS A 136 -7.55 11.89 9.04
N LYS A 137 -7.39 13.16 8.67
CA LYS A 137 -6.06 13.81 8.53
C LYS A 137 -5.31 13.87 9.87
N GLU A 138 -5.99 14.25 10.95
CA GLU A 138 -5.40 14.30 12.29
C GLU A 138 -4.98 12.91 12.78
N ALA A 139 -5.84 11.90 12.58
CA ALA A 139 -5.52 10.51 12.89
C ALA A 139 -4.29 10.03 12.11
N ALA A 140 -4.23 10.29 10.80
CA ALA A 140 -3.08 9.95 9.97
C ALA A 140 -1.80 10.67 10.43
N ARG A 141 -1.88 11.96 10.80
CA ARG A 141 -0.74 12.73 11.31
C ARG A 141 -0.24 12.16 12.64
N LYS A 142 -1.15 11.79 13.55
CA LYS A 142 -0.82 11.14 14.83
C LYS A 142 -0.16 9.78 14.61
N GLN A 143 -0.70 8.99 13.70
CA GLN A 143 -0.15 7.68 13.36
C GLN A 143 1.24 7.78 12.73
N ALA A 144 1.45 8.75 11.83
CA ALA A 144 2.76 9.02 11.25
C ALA A 144 3.78 9.42 12.33
N GLY A 145 3.39 10.29 13.28
CA GLY A 145 4.22 10.64 14.43
C GLY A 145 4.63 9.41 15.24
N LEU A 146 3.67 8.55 15.60
CA LEU A 146 3.94 7.30 16.32
C LEU A 146 4.88 6.36 15.56
N ASN A 147 4.72 6.23 14.25
CA ASN A 147 5.60 5.41 13.42
C ASN A 147 7.03 5.97 13.40
N THR A 148 7.20 7.29 13.19
CA THR A 148 8.53 7.90 13.22
C THR A 148 9.24 7.73 14.57
N GLN A 149 8.48 7.77 15.67
CA GLN A 149 9.04 7.52 17.00
C GLN A 149 9.46 6.05 17.17
N ARG A 150 8.62 5.09 16.76
CA ARG A 150 8.97 3.67 16.78
C ARG A 150 10.18 3.34 15.91
N ASP A 151 10.33 4.01 14.77
CA ASP A 151 11.48 3.82 13.89
C ASP A 151 12.76 4.38 14.50
N LYS A 152 12.68 5.54 15.19
CA LYS A 152 13.80 6.09 15.98
C LYS A 152 14.22 5.17 17.12
N GLU A 153 13.27 4.71 17.93
CA GLU A 153 13.55 3.77 19.03
C GLU A 153 14.17 2.46 18.50
N ARG A 154 13.70 1.96 17.36
CA ARG A 154 14.29 0.79 16.71
C ARG A 154 15.72 1.07 16.25
N ALA A 155 15.98 2.23 15.66
CA ALA A 155 17.31 2.62 15.21
C ALA A 155 18.28 2.75 16.39
N GLU A 156 17.88 3.43 17.46
CA GLU A 156 18.67 3.59 18.69
C GLU A 156 19.04 2.24 19.31
N ARG A 157 18.07 1.31 19.38
CA ARG A 157 18.34 -0.06 19.88
C ARG A 157 19.36 -0.80 19.03
N LEU A 158 19.27 -0.68 17.70
CA LEU A 158 20.24 -1.32 16.79
C LEU A 158 21.63 -0.70 16.92
N ASP A 159 21.70 0.62 17.11
CA ASP A 159 22.96 1.33 17.33
C ASP A 159 23.61 0.95 18.66
N GLU A 160 22.82 0.80 19.73
CA GLU A 160 23.31 0.27 21.02
C GLU A 160 23.84 -1.15 20.88
N ASP A 161 23.12 -2.03 20.19
CA ASP A 161 23.55 -3.42 19.97
C ASP A 161 24.84 -3.46 19.14
N ARG A 162 24.96 -2.60 18.12
CA ARG A 162 26.20 -2.44 17.35
C ARG A 162 27.34 -1.98 18.25
N ARG A 163 27.13 -0.97 19.10
CA ARG A 163 28.13 -0.48 20.06
C ARG A 163 28.58 -1.57 21.03
N LYS A 164 27.63 -2.30 21.64
CA LYS A 164 27.91 -3.41 22.56
C LYS A 164 28.73 -4.51 21.89
N LYS A 165 28.37 -4.88 20.65
CA LYS A 165 29.14 -5.88 19.87
C LYS A 165 30.55 -5.41 19.54
N ASN A 166 30.70 -4.15 19.12
CA ASN A 166 32.02 -3.56 18.84
C ASN A 166 32.89 -3.52 20.11
N GLU A 167 32.33 -3.10 21.24
CA GLU A 167 33.04 -3.08 22.52
C GLU A 167 33.42 -4.50 22.97
N ALA A 168 32.50 -5.46 22.86
CA ALA A 168 32.76 -6.86 23.18
C ALA A 168 33.86 -7.46 22.28
N PHE A 169 33.94 -7.05 21.01
CA PHE A 169 35.00 -7.44 20.09
C PHE A 169 36.35 -6.85 20.51
N LEU A 170 36.44 -5.56 20.80
CA LEU A 170 37.68 -4.91 21.28
C LEU A 170 38.18 -5.53 22.60
N LYS A 171 37.27 -5.77 23.55
CA LYS A 171 37.59 -6.45 24.82
C LYS A 171 38.17 -7.85 24.64
N ARG A 172 37.97 -8.53 23.49
CA ARG A 172 38.63 -9.82 23.22
C ARG A 172 40.12 -9.66 22.92
N PHE A 173 40.54 -8.52 22.38
CA PHE A 173 41.94 -8.21 22.12
C PHE A 173 42.65 -7.66 23.36
N ASP A 174 41.95 -6.89 24.19
CA ASP A 174 42.51 -6.31 25.43
C ASP A 174 42.67 -7.34 26.56
N LYS A 175 42.02 -8.50 26.46
CA LYS A 175 42.32 -9.62 27.35
C LYS A 175 43.72 -10.10 27.01
N PRO A 176 44.70 -10.02 27.93
CA PRO A 176 46.02 -10.58 27.67
C PRO A 176 45.81 -12.04 27.27
N LYS A 177 46.45 -12.46 26.19
CA LYS A 177 46.57 -13.88 25.84
C LYS A 177 47.17 -14.52 27.09
N ARG A 178 46.32 -15.12 27.94
CA ARG A 178 46.78 -16.02 28.99
C ARG A 178 47.63 -17.03 28.24
N SER A 179 48.92 -16.91 28.46
CA SER A 179 49.96 -17.74 27.91
C SER A 179 49.45 -19.17 27.83
N GLN A 180 49.17 -19.62 26.60
CA GLN A 180 49.18 -21.03 26.25
C GLN A 180 50.64 -21.49 26.36
N ALA A 181 51.15 -21.52 27.60
CA ALA A 181 52.20 -22.42 27.99
C ALA A 181 51.50 -23.76 28.27
N ASN A 182 51.98 -24.82 27.64
CA ASN A 182 51.55 -26.22 27.74
C ASN A 182 50.49 -26.65 26.72
N LYS A 183 50.94 -26.93 25.48
CA LYS A 183 51.24 -28.29 25.02
C LYS A 183 51.66 -28.21 23.55
N SER A 184 52.91 -28.58 23.31
CA SER A 184 53.43 -28.94 22.00
C SER A 184 52.68 -30.17 21.50
N ASP A 185 51.96 -30.03 20.39
CA ASP A 185 51.76 -31.14 19.46
C ASP A 185 51.95 -30.59 18.04
N SER A 186 52.92 -31.18 17.38
CA SER A 186 53.44 -30.88 16.05
C SER A 186 52.42 -31.20 14.96
N ILE A 187 52.08 -30.21 14.13
CA ILE A 187 51.62 -30.45 12.76
C ILE A 187 52.34 -29.48 11.83
N ALA A 188 53.26 -30.05 11.04
CA ALA A 188 53.93 -29.40 9.93
C ALA A 188 52.93 -28.99 8.84
N GLY A 189 53.13 -27.84 8.23
CA GLY A 189 52.27 -27.36 7.14
C GLY A 189 52.84 -26.14 6.43
N ALA A 190 53.73 -26.41 5.49
CA ALA A 190 54.00 -25.70 4.22
C ALA A 190 53.99 -24.16 4.20
N GLY A 191 55.14 -23.60 3.79
CA GLY A 191 55.40 -22.17 3.73
C GLY A 191 54.63 -21.38 2.68
N ARG A 192 54.63 -20.06 2.89
CA ARG A 192 54.61 -19.03 1.85
C ARG A 192 55.27 -17.76 2.40
N GLN A 193 56.24 -17.27 1.64
CA GLN A 193 57.01 -16.05 1.86
C GLN A 193 56.12 -14.79 1.78
N PRO A 194 56.53 -13.66 2.40
CA PRO A 194 55.86 -12.37 2.34
C PRO A 194 56.52 -11.40 1.34
N GLU A 195 55.77 -10.93 0.35
CA GLU A 195 56.06 -9.77 -0.51
C GLU A 195 54.70 -9.13 -0.87
N GLU A 196 54.50 -7.84 -1.07
CA GLU A 196 55.30 -6.62 -0.88
C GLU A 196 54.27 -5.47 -0.83
N LEU A 197 54.73 -4.28 -0.43
CA LEU A 197 53.97 -3.05 -0.27
C LEU A 197 53.41 -2.50 -1.61
N GLY A 198 52.24 -1.86 -1.56
CA GLY A 198 51.71 -1.11 -2.71
C GLY A 198 50.50 -0.24 -2.36
N ALA A 199 50.70 0.83 -1.61
CA ALA A 199 49.77 1.95 -1.52
C ALA A 199 50.21 3.06 -2.49
N THR A 200 49.27 3.55 -3.31
CA THR A 200 49.20 4.82 -4.07
C THR A 200 48.28 4.53 -5.29
N ASN A 201 47.38 5.39 -5.79
CA ASN A 201 47.08 6.79 -5.57
C ASN A 201 45.59 7.00 -5.94
N ASN A 202 44.93 7.89 -5.20
CA ASN A 202 43.73 8.56 -5.68
C ASN A 202 44.11 9.44 -6.87
N ASN A 203 43.54 9.15 -8.04
CA ASN A 203 43.39 10.16 -9.10
C ASN A 203 41.90 10.37 -9.35
N PHE A 204 41.47 11.51 -8.86
CA PHE A 204 40.20 12.15 -9.11
C PHE A 204 40.18 12.59 -10.58
N SER A 205 39.25 12.07 -11.36
CA SER A 205 38.76 12.75 -12.56
C SER A 205 37.27 12.49 -12.62
N ASP A 206 36.52 13.55 -12.31
CA ASP A 206 35.16 13.77 -12.76
C ASP A 206 35.07 13.47 -14.25
N ASP A 207 34.20 12.53 -14.64
CA ASP A 207 33.24 12.72 -15.74
C ASP A 207 32.38 11.45 -15.95
N CYS A 208 31.08 11.67 -15.76
CA CYS A 208 29.94 11.04 -16.45
C CYS A 208 29.68 9.52 -16.35
N ASP A 209 28.49 9.23 -15.78
CA ASP A 209 27.58 8.14 -16.17
C ASP A 209 27.97 6.68 -15.87
N ILE A 210 27.81 6.28 -14.61
CA ILE A 210 27.55 4.87 -14.27
C ILE A 210 26.12 4.78 -13.72
N TYR A 211 25.16 4.70 -14.64
CA TYR A 211 23.80 4.30 -14.35
C TYR A 211 23.82 2.88 -13.75
N TYR A 212 23.10 2.69 -12.65
CA TYR A 212 22.86 1.40 -11.99
C TYR A 212 22.67 0.25 -13.00
N ASN A 213 23.65 -0.64 -13.08
CA ASN A 213 23.62 -1.87 -13.88
C ASN A 213 23.22 -3.08 -13.00
N ASP A 214 22.32 -2.84 -12.04
CA ASP A 214 21.78 -3.88 -11.16
C ASP A 214 20.43 -4.38 -11.71
N GLY A 215 20.49 -5.35 -12.62
CA GLY A 215 19.45 -6.37 -12.78
C GLY A 215 18.13 -5.95 -13.45
N ASN A 216 18.08 -4.86 -14.23
CA ASN A 216 16.88 -4.60 -15.04
C ASN A 216 16.90 -5.45 -16.32
N PRO A 217 16.06 -6.51 -16.43
CA PRO A 217 16.06 -7.42 -17.57
C PRO A 217 15.80 -6.72 -18.91
N LEU A 218 15.11 -5.57 -18.87
CA LEU A 218 14.75 -4.78 -20.05
C LEU A 218 15.96 -4.03 -20.63
N VAL A 219 16.83 -3.50 -19.76
CA VAL A 219 18.05 -2.78 -20.19
C VAL A 219 19.06 -3.74 -20.80
N GLU A 220 19.16 -4.96 -20.27
CA GLU A 220 20.02 -6.01 -20.83
C GLU A 220 19.58 -6.42 -22.25
N LEU A 221 18.27 -6.54 -22.50
CA LEU A 221 17.75 -6.81 -23.84
C LEU A 221 17.97 -5.64 -24.80
N GLN A 222 17.77 -4.40 -24.35
CA GLN A 222 17.97 -3.20 -25.18
C GLN A 222 19.44 -3.04 -25.62
N GLN A 223 20.39 -3.40 -24.75
CA GLN A 223 21.82 -3.37 -25.10
C GLN A 223 22.19 -4.41 -26.17
N ARG A 224 21.54 -5.58 -26.14
CA ARG A 224 21.79 -6.67 -27.12
C ARG A 224 21.04 -6.47 -28.43
N PHE A 225 19.87 -5.82 -28.39
CA PHE A 225 19.03 -5.55 -29.55
C PHE A 225 18.66 -4.07 -29.64
N PRO A 226 19.61 -3.19 -30.04
CA PRO A 226 19.40 -1.74 -30.07
C PRO A 226 18.32 -1.28 -31.06
N HIS A 227 18.00 -2.14 -32.03
CA HIS A 227 17.04 -1.89 -33.10
C HIS A 227 15.61 -2.33 -32.75
N CYS A 228 15.42 -2.97 -31.60
CA CYS A 228 14.11 -3.39 -31.14
C CYS A 228 13.45 -2.30 -30.29
N ASP A 229 12.14 -2.13 -30.47
CA ASP A 229 11.36 -1.17 -29.70
C ASP A 229 11.26 -1.61 -28.23
N MET A 230 11.43 -0.65 -27.31
CA MET A 230 11.38 -0.88 -25.87
C MET A 230 10.06 -1.52 -25.41
N ASP A 231 8.93 -1.08 -25.98
CA ASP A 231 7.59 -1.60 -25.65
C ASP A 231 7.43 -3.08 -26.07
N TYR A 232 8.09 -3.47 -27.17
CA TYR A 232 8.10 -4.85 -27.65
C TYR A 232 8.94 -5.75 -26.72
N LEU A 233 10.11 -5.29 -26.30
CA LEU A 233 10.96 -6.01 -25.35
C LEU A 233 10.31 -6.14 -23.97
N GLU A 234 9.58 -5.12 -23.51
CA GLU A 234 8.82 -5.16 -22.25
C GLU A 234 7.68 -6.18 -22.32
N GLY A 235 6.93 -6.21 -23.43
CA GLY A 235 5.87 -7.19 -23.67
C GLY A 235 6.42 -8.63 -23.70
N LEU A 236 7.59 -8.82 -24.29
CA LEU A 236 8.24 -10.12 -24.40
C LEU A 236 8.79 -10.60 -23.05
N LEU A 237 9.34 -9.70 -22.23
CA LEU A 237 9.70 -10.00 -20.85
C LEU A 237 8.49 -10.33 -19.98
N LEU A 238 7.36 -9.64 -20.17
CA LEU A 238 6.13 -9.94 -19.45
C LEU A 238 5.62 -11.35 -19.79
N GLN A 239 5.72 -11.75 -21.07
CA GLN A 239 5.36 -13.09 -21.54
C GLN A 239 6.32 -14.18 -21.01
N CYS A 240 7.60 -13.85 -20.81
CA CYS A 240 8.62 -14.74 -20.26
C CYS A 240 8.78 -14.66 -18.74
N ASN A 241 7.81 -14.07 -18.00
CA ASN A 241 7.87 -13.90 -16.53
C ASN A 241 9.16 -13.22 -16.03
N GLY A 242 9.69 -12.27 -16.80
CA GLY A 242 10.94 -11.56 -16.49
C GLY A 242 12.22 -12.37 -16.78
N ASN A 243 12.13 -13.52 -17.44
CA ASN A 243 13.29 -14.34 -17.77
C ASN A 243 13.97 -13.88 -19.07
N VAL A 244 15.10 -13.18 -18.92
CA VAL A 244 15.90 -12.64 -20.04
C VAL A 244 16.39 -13.72 -21.00
N ARG A 245 16.74 -14.91 -20.51
CA ARG A 245 17.28 -15.98 -21.38
C ARG A 245 16.23 -16.53 -22.33
N GLN A 246 15.00 -16.70 -21.84
CA GLN A 246 13.88 -17.11 -22.68
C GLN A 246 13.51 -16.01 -23.66
N ALA A 247 13.52 -14.76 -23.21
CA ALA A 247 13.26 -13.60 -24.07
C ALA A 247 14.28 -13.49 -25.22
N MET A 248 15.57 -13.71 -24.93
CA MET A 248 16.62 -13.72 -25.95
C MET A 248 16.44 -14.83 -26.99
N SER A 249 15.97 -16.02 -26.59
CA SER A 249 15.74 -17.13 -27.54
C SER A 249 14.62 -16.89 -28.54
N LEU A 250 13.72 -15.93 -28.26
CA LEU A 250 12.63 -15.55 -29.17
C LEU A 250 13.03 -14.41 -30.12
N LEU A 251 14.17 -13.75 -29.86
CA LEU A 251 14.70 -12.62 -30.64
C LEU A 251 15.83 -13.03 -31.60
N THR A 252 16.30 -14.27 -31.52
CA THR A 252 17.26 -14.91 -32.44
C THR A 252 16.55 -15.78 -33.46
#